data_AF-A0A382DL93-F1
#
_entry.id   AF-A0A382DL93-F1
#
_cell.length_a   1.000
_cell.length_b   1.000
_cell.length_c   1.000
_cell.angle_alpha   90.00
_cell.angle_beta   90.00
_cell.angle_gamma   90.00
#
_symmetry.space_group_name_H-M   'P 1'
#
loop_
_entity.id
_entity.type
_entity.pdbx_description
1 polymer ?
#
loop_
_entity_poly.entity_id
_entity_poly.type
_entity_poly.pdbx_seq_one_letter_code
_entity_poly.pdbx_strand_id
1 'polypeptide(L)'
;MRRIPVALIFSLFICGSLMAQYSTEHYMPPIYNGASSSDDDPDKIIVELSTMVTSSFNISVKKYDGTVILTKSVSKTSPNRFGIGTSNYLYADAHGTTDQNKGLYFEASSPFYMRVDFRGGDQMGSIASKGTAGMGKEFFSAHFYQTSSGYTNQNTYSSFISIMGTENSTTVTIEANSGVNWDGQPSNTITLNKGYSYVLGIDHANSSYDEDIIGTKITADKNIVVNSGTWSGGIRQASSGNPRDMGYDQLVPA
;
A
#
# COMPACT_ATOMS: atom_id res chain seq x y z
N MET A 1 -41.12 14.60 24.46
CA MET A 1 -40.60 14.11 23.16
C MET A 1 -39.18 14.63 22.97
N ARG A 2 -38.16 13.77 22.96
CA ARG A 2 -36.76 14.18 22.77
C ARG A 2 -36.57 14.63 21.32
N ARG A 3 -36.21 15.91 21.10
CA ARG A 3 -35.94 16.47 19.77
C ARG A 3 -34.60 15.91 19.29
N ILE A 4 -34.61 15.11 18.23
CA ILE A 4 -33.38 14.68 17.55
C ILE A 4 -32.84 15.90 16.81
N PRO A 5 -31.58 16.32 17.05
CA PRO A 5 -31.03 17.49 16.37
C PRO A 5 -30.94 17.23 14.87
N VAL A 6 -31.36 18.19 14.05
CA VAL A 6 -31.35 18.12 12.58
C VAL A 6 -29.95 17.80 12.03
N ALA A 7 -28.89 18.23 12.73
CA ALA A 7 -27.51 17.89 12.43
C ALA A 7 -27.21 16.38 12.50
N LEU A 8 -27.85 15.63 13.41
CA LEU A 8 -27.72 14.17 13.51
C LEU A 8 -28.37 13.47 12.31
N ILE A 9 -29.51 14.00 11.84
CA ILE A 9 -30.22 13.48 10.66
C ILE A 9 -29.38 13.75 9.40
N PHE A 10 -28.80 14.95 9.28
CA PHE A 10 -27.93 15.30 8.15
C PHE A 10 -26.64 14.47 8.14
N SER A 11 -26.04 14.20 9.30
CA SER A 11 -24.87 13.32 9.45
C SER A 11 -25.17 11.86 9.06
N LEU A 12 -26.39 11.35 9.30
CA LEU A 12 -26.77 10.00 8.86
C LEU A 12 -27.02 9.90 7.34
N PHE A 13 -27.46 10.98 6.69
CA PHE A 13 -27.70 11.00 5.25
C PHE A 13 -26.41 11.06 4.40
N ILE A 14 -25.30 11.57 4.96
CA ILE A 14 -23.99 11.61 4.28
C ILE A 14 -23.35 10.21 4.19
N CYS A 15 -23.74 9.26 5.04
CA CYS A 15 -23.23 7.88 5.01
C CYS A 15 -23.80 7.01 3.87
N GLY A 16 -24.74 7.53 3.06
CA GLY A 16 -25.54 6.73 2.13
C GLY A 16 -24.86 6.26 0.84
N SER A 17 -23.61 6.65 0.55
CA SER A 17 -22.94 6.30 -0.71
C SER A 17 -21.42 6.19 -0.60
N LEU A 18 -20.91 5.84 0.57
CA LEU A 18 -19.48 5.56 0.75
C LEU A 18 -19.21 4.10 0.37
N MET A 19 -19.19 3.82 -0.94
CA MET A 19 -18.67 2.56 -1.51
C MET A 19 -17.14 2.60 -1.53
N ALA A 20 -16.52 2.96 -0.41
CA ALA A 20 -15.06 2.87 -0.28
C ALA A 20 -14.65 1.40 -0.46
N GLN A 21 -13.58 1.14 -1.22
CA GLN A 21 -13.08 -0.20 -1.55
C GLN A 21 -13.94 -1.03 -2.54
N TYR A 22 -15.15 -0.60 -2.93
CA TYR A 22 -15.97 -1.32 -3.93
C TYR A 22 -15.88 -0.64 -5.29
N SER A 23 -14.97 -1.11 -6.14
CA SER A 23 -14.56 -0.41 -7.36
C SER A 23 -14.42 -1.34 -8.56
N THR A 24 -14.56 -0.78 -9.77
CA THR A 24 -14.26 -1.50 -11.02
C THR A 24 -12.77 -1.50 -11.35
N GLU A 25 -12.00 -0.64 -10.67
CA GLU A 25 -10.57 -0.45 -10.88
C GLU A 25 -9.84 -0.37 -9.53
N HIS A 26 -8.74 -1.12 -9.41
CA HIS A 26 -7.88 -1.15 -8.23
C HIS A 26 -6.41 -1.13 -8.64
N TYR A 27 -5.60 -0.29 -8.00
CA TYR A 27 -4.14 -0.32 -8.13
C TYR A 27 -3.54 -0.78 -6.82
N MET A 28 -2.51 -1.62 -6.91
CA MET A 28 -1.75 -2.14 -5.78
C MET A 28 -0.27 -1.91 -6.04
N PRO A 29 0.29 -0.79 -5.53
CA PRO A 29 1.73 -0.62 -5.42
C PRO A 29 2.38 -1.81 -4.70
N PRO A 30 3.63 -2.18 -5.02
CA PRO A 30 4.32 -3.25 -4.31
C PRO A 30 4.53 -2.88 -2.84
N ILE A 31 4.56 -3.88 -1.97
CA ILE A 31 4.94 -3.73 -0.56
C ILE A 31 6.45 -3.98 -0.48
N TYR A 32 7.18 -3.10 0.20
CA TYR A 32 8.64 -3.14 0.25
C TYR A 32 9.15 -3.85 1.50
N ASN A 33 10.07 -4.79 1.30
CA ASN A 33 10.91 -5.35 2.36
C ASN A 33 12.35 -4.85 2.17
N GLY A 34 12.75 -3.89 2.99
CA GLY A 34 14.13 -3.47 3.13
C GLY A 34 14.87 -4.14 4.28
N ALA A 35 14.27 -5.15 4.93
CA ALA A 35 14.96 -5.85 5.99
C ALA A 35 16.04 -6.78 5.39
N SER A 36 17.23 -6.80 5.97
CA SER A 36 18.34 -7.64 5.49
C SER A 36 18.24 -9.10 5.97
N SER A 37 17.17 -9.47 6.67
CA SER A 37 16.92 -10.84 7.11
C SER A 37 16.07 -11.58 6.09
N SER A 38 16.63 -12.62 5.47
CA SER A 38 15.89 -13.51 4.55
C SER A 38 14.70 -14.22 5.23
N ASP A 39 14.68 -14.28 6.56
CA ASP A 39 13.62 -14.93 7.33
C ASP A 39 12.26 -14.21 7.20
N ASP A 40 12.28 -12.92 6.81
CA ASP A 40 11.07 -12.11 6.60
C ASP A 40 10.73 -11.95 5.12
N ASP A 41 11.50 -12.53 4.19
CA ASP A 41 11.17 -12.49 2.76
C ASP A 41 9.81 -13.16 2.54
N PRO A 42 8.98 -12.66 1.60
CA PRO A 42 7.68 -13.25 1.38
C PRO A 42 7.83 -14.67 0.84
N ASP A 43 7.24 -15.62 1.56
CA ASP A 43 7.09 -16.98 1.11
C ASP A 43 5.70 -17.22 0.48
N LYS A 44 4.76 -16.29 0.69
CA LYS A 44 3.40 -16.38 0.14
C LYS A 44 2.74 -15.01 -0.03
N ILE A 45 2.20 -14.77 -1.22
CA ILE A 45 1.33 -13.62 -1.53
C ILE A 45 0.02 -14.15 -2.10
N ILE A 46 -1.10 -13.78 -1.47
CA ILE A 46 -2.44 -14.21 -1.87
C ILE A 46 -3.28 -12.99 -2.19
N VAL A 47 -3.95 -13.02 -3.34
CA VAL A 47 -4.99 -12.04 -3.70
C VAL A 47 -6.35 -12.66 -3.50
N GLU A 48 -7.24 -11.91 -2.84
CA GLU A 48 -8.64 -12.28 -2.61
C GLU A 48 -9.56 -11.25 -3.26
N LEU A 49 -10.50 -11.76 -4.06
CA LEU A 49 -11.46 -10.97 -4.84
C LEU A 49 -12.88 -11.40 -4.47
N SER A 50 -13.75 -10.43 -4.20
CA SER A 50 -15.16 -10.67 -3.93
C SER A 50 -16.04 -9.56 -4.49
N THR A 51 -17.34 -9.80 -4.60
CA THR A 51 -18.28 -8.82 -5.17
C THR A 51 -19.68 -9.05 -4.62
N MET A 52 -20.54 -8.05 -4.71
CA MET A 52 -21.96 -8.18 -4.42
C MET A 52 -22.79 -8.48 -5.67
N VAL A 53 -22.19 -8.48 -6.86
CA VAL A 53 -22.86 -8.76 -8.13
C VAL A 53 -23.15 -10.26 -8.27
N THR A 54 -24.39 -10.61 -8.55
CA THR A 54 -24.83 -12.01 -8.67
C THR A 54 -24.39 -12.67 -9.97
N SER A 55 -24.40 -11.94 -11.09
CA SER A 55 -23.90 -12.43 -12.37
C SER A 55 -22.37 -12.52 -12.35
N SER A 56 -21.83 -13.60 -12.90
CA SER A 56 -20.38 -13.78 -13.02
C SER A 56 -19.77 -12.78 -14.00
N PHE A 57 -18.63 -12.20 -13.64
CA PHE A 57 -17.83 -11.37 -14.52
C PHE A 57 -16.33 -11.61 -14.30
N ASN A 58 -15.51 -11.14 -15.24
CA ASN A 58 -14.06 -11.31 -15.21
C ASN A 58 -13.36 -10.06 -14.69
N ILE A 59 -12.35 -10.27 -13.86
CA ILE A 59 -11.36 -9.28 -13.44
C ILE A 59 -10.05 -9.59 -14.16
N SER A 60 -9.53 -8.60 -14.89
CA SER A 60 -8.21 -8.66 -15.52
C SER A 60 -7.15 -8.14 -14.56
N VAL A 61 -6.09 -8.93 -14.34
CA VAL A 61 -4.92 -8.54 -13.55
C VAL A 61 -3.82 -8.12 -14.51
N LYS A 62 -3.35 -6.87 -14.40
CA LYS A 62 -2.40 -6.25 -15.31
C LYS A 62 -1.13 -5.87 -14.58
N LYS A 63 0.02 -6.07 -15.23
CA LYS A 63 1.31 -5.53 -14.78
C LYS A 63 1.52 -4.10 -15.28
N TYR A 64 2.61 -3.47 -14.85
CA TYR A 64 2.96 -2.07 -15.12
C TYR A 64 2.70 -1.56 -16.55
N ASP A 65 2.98 -2.36 -17.59
CA ASP A 65 2.80 -1.98 -19.01
C ASP A 65 1.39 -2.24 -19.56
N GLY A 66 0.46 -2.73 -18.73
CA GLY A 66 -0.91 -3.06 -19.10
C GLY A 66 -1.15 -4.42 -19.73
N THR A 67 -0.10 -5.24 -19.86
CA THR A 67 -0.25 -6.65 -20.22
C THR A 67 -1.08 -7.38 -19.16
N VAL A 68 -2.14 -8.07 -19.59
CA VAL A 68 -2.93 -8.95 -18.73
C VAL A 68 -2.11 -10.20 -18.42
N ILE A 69 -1.81 -10.44 -17.15
CA ILE A 69 -1.06 -11.62 -16.70
C ILE A 69 -1.98 -12.74 -16.24
N LEU A 70 -3.17 -12.40 -15.75
CA LEU A 70 -4.17 -13.34 -15.23
C LEU A 70 -5.58 -12.76 -15.45
N THR A 71 -6.56 -13.65 -15.63
CA THR A 71 -7.98 -13.30 -15.60
C THR A 71 -8.69 -14.19 -14.58
N LYS A 72 -9.50 -13.61 -13.71
CA LYS A 72 -10.24 -14.32 -12.66
C LYS A 72 -11.72 -14.01 -12.74
N SER A 73 -12.53 -15.07 -12.75
CA SER A 73 -13.99 -14.95 -12.69
C SER A 73 -14.44 -14.82 -11.24
N VAL A 74 -15.40 -13.91 -10.99
CA VAL A 74 -15.98 -13.68 -9.67
C VAL A 74 -17.49 -13.46 -9.77
N SER A 75 -18.21 -13.85 -8.72
CA SER A 75 -19.60 -13.49 -8.47
C SER A 75 -19.86 -13.47 -6.96
N LYS A 76 -21.04 -13.00 -6.54
CA LYS A 76 -21.46 -12.96 -5.13
C LYS A 76 -21.35 -14.32 -4.43
N THR A 77 -21.64 -15.41 -5.15
CA THR A 77 -21.59 -16.78 -4.61
C THR A 77 -20.28 -17.50 -4.95
N SER A 78 -19.35 -16.85 -5.64
CA SER A 78 -18.10 -17.43 -6.09
C SER A 78 -16.97 -16.39 -6.01
N PRO A 79 -16.52 -16.03 -4.79
CA PRO A 79 -15.32 -15.24 -4.61
C PRO A 79 -14.09 -15.98 -5.16
N ASN A 80 -13.04 -15.25 -5.53
CA ASN A 80 -11.83 -15.82 -6.10
C ASN A 80 -10.62 -15.58 -5.19
N ARG A 81 -9.77 -16.60 -5.05
CA ARG A 81 -8.54 -16.57 -4.24
C ARG A 81 -7.41 -17.23 -5.02
N PHE A 82 -6.28 -16.55 -5.16
CA PHE A 82 -5.15 -17.09 -5.92
C PHE A 82 -3.81 -16.53 -5.42
N GLY A 83 -2.74 -17.29 -5.67
CA GLY A 83 -1.38 -16.86 -5.34
C GLY A 83 -0.74 -16.03 -6.46
N ILE A 84 0.17 -15.14 -6.06
CA ILE A 84 1.07 -14.39 -6.95
C ILE A 84 2.52 -14.79 -6.61
N GLY A 85 3.38 -14.87 -7.62
CA GLY A 85 4.80 -15.17 -7.42
C GLY A 85 5.49 -14.08 -6.58
N THR A 86 6.23 -14.51 -5.56
CA THR A 86 6.81 -13.65 -4.52
C THR A 86 7.88 -12.69 -5.04
N SER A 87 8.52 -12.99 -6.17
CA SER A 87 9.54 -12.12 -6.78
C SER A 87 9.02 -11.15 -7.86
N ASN A 88 7.78 -11.32 -8.34
CA ASN A 88 7.44 -10.85 -9.67
C ASN A 88 6.61 -9.57 -9.72
N TYR A 89 5.79 -9.29 -8.70
CA TYR A 89 4.79 -8.24 -8.83
C TYR A 89 4.53 -7.44 -7.56
N LEU A 90 4.02 -8.03 -6.48
CA LEU A 90 3.53 -7.24 -5.34
C LEU A 90 4.56 -7.02 -4.22
N TYR A 91 5.81 -7.42 -4.46
CA TYR A 91 6.89 -7.39 -3.49
C TYR A 91 8.10 -6.64 -4.05
N ALA A 92 8.55 -5.58 -3.38
CA ALA A 92 9.78 -4.87 -3.72
C ALA A 92 10.88 -5.18 -2.70
N ASP A 93 12.10 -5.41 -3.19
CA ASP A 93 13.33 -5.59 -2.43
C ASP A 93 14.38 -4.51 -2.80
N ALA A 94 14.04 -3.62 -3.73
CA ALA A 94 14.81 -2.44 -4.07
C ALA A 94 13.96 -1.16 -4.04
N HIS A 95 14.60 -0.05 -3.70
CA HIS A 95 13.99 1.29 -3.65
C HIS A 95 14.23 2.09 -4.95
N GLY A 96 13.65 3.29 -5.01
CA GLY A 96 13.69 4.18 -6.16
C GLY A 96 12.97 3.57 -7.36
N THR A 97 13.66 3.54 -8.51
CA THR A 97 13.13 3.03 -9.78
C THR A 97 13.55 1.59 -10.11
N THR A 98 14.33 0.93 -9.26
CA THR A 98 14.86 -0.41 -9.55
C THR A 98 13.72 -1.42 -9.73
N ASP A 99 12.73 -1.37 -8.84
CA ASP A 99 11.51 -2.19 -8.88
C ASP A 99 10.30 -1.45 -9.45
N GLN A 100 10.53 -0.45 -10.32
CA GLN A 100 9.44 0.37 -10.87
C GLN A 100 8.41 -0.41 -11.71
N ASN A 101 8.78 -1.60 -12.19
CA ASN A 101 7.92 -2.50 -12.95
C ASN A 101 7.07 -3.42 -12.06
N LYS A 102 7.25 -3.34 -10.74
CA LYS A 102 6.47 -4.07 -9.75
C LYS A 102 5.21 -3.28 -9.38
N GLY A 103 4.21 -4.02 -8.94
CA GLY A 103 2.84 -3.59 -8.70
C GLY A 103 1.87 -4.13 -9.74
N LEU A 104 0.59 -4.19 -9.37
CA LEU A 104 -0.48 -4.69 -10.24
C LEU A 104 -1.66 -3.72 -10.22
N TYR A 105 -2.39 -3.68 -11.33
CA TYR A 105 -3.71 -3.07 -11.36
C TYR A 105 -4.76 -4.00 -11.95
N PHE A 106 -5.97 -3.87 -11.44
CA PHE A 106 -7.07 -4.81 -11.63
C PHE A 106 -8.26 -4.05 -12.18
N GLU A 107 -8.82 -4.55 -13.27
CA GLU A 107 -9.93 -3.90 -13.96
C GLU A 107 -11.04 -4.91 -14.29
N ALA A 108 -12.29 -4.47 -14.16
CA ALA A 108 -13.46 -5.27 -14.48
C ALA A 108 -14.64 -4.42 -14.95
N SER A 109 -15.64 -5.07 -15.57
CA SER A 109 -16.88 -4.42 -15.99
C SER A 109 -17.87 -4.16 -14.84
N SER A 110 -17.58 -4.65 -13.64
CA SER A 110 -18.45 -4.54 -12.47
C SER A 110 -17.62 -4.41 -11.20
N PRO A 111 -18.13 -3.71 -10.18
CA PRO A 111 -17.36 -3.43 -8.98
C PRO A 111 -17.07 -4.68 -8.15
N PHE A 112 -15.90 -4.70 -7.51
CA PHE A 112 -15.41 -5.76 -6.65
C PHE A 112 -14.62 -5.19 -5.47
N TYR A 113 -14.31 -6.04 -4.51
CA TYR A 113 -13.37 -5.78 -3.42
C TYR A 113 -12.09 -6.58 -3.67
N MET A 114 -10.96 -6.01 -3.27
CA MET A 114 -9.66 -6.67 -3.37
C MET A 114 -8.87 -6.53 -2.07
N ARG A 115 -8.37 -7.67 -1.58
CA ARG A 115 -7.38 -7.73 -0.49
C ARG A 115 -6.16 -8.52 -0.95
N VAL A 116 -4.99 -8.13 -0.47
CA VAL A 116 -3.75 -8.89 -0.64
C VAL A 116 -3.20 -9.24 0.72
N ASP A 117 -2.91 -10.51 0.93
CA ASP A 117 -2.28 -11.05 2.14
C ASP A 117 -0.84 -11.46 1.82
N PHE A 118 0.10 -11.00 2.63
CA PHE A 118 1.52 -11.34 2.55
C PHE A 118 1.89 -12.15 3.79
N ARG A 119 2.71 -13.18 3.59
CA ARG A 119 3.38 -13.90 4.67
C ARG A 119 4.87 -13.97 4.37
N GLY A 120 5.68 -13.68 5.38
CA GLY A 120 7.13 -13.89 5.39
C GLY A 120 7.50 -14.59 6.69
N GLY A 121 7.83 -15.89 6.61
CA GLY A 121 8.08 -16.72 7.79
C GLY A 121 6.89 -16.77 8.75
N ASP A 122 7.09 -16.21 9.94
CA ASP A 122 6.10 -16.09 11.02
C ASP A 122 5.30 -14.77 10.99
N GLN A 123 5.62 -13.87 10.06
CA GLN A 123 4.99 -12.55 9.92
C GLN A 123 3.87 -12.58 8.88
N MET A 124 2.80 -11.81 9.11
CA MET A 124 1.68 -11.74 8.18
C MET A 124 1.02 -10.36 8.17
N GLY A 125 0.87 -9.81 6.98
CA GLY A 125 0.17 -8.54 6.77
C GLY A 125 -0.92 -8.66 5.72
N SER A 126 -1.91 -7.78 5.82
CA SER A 126 -3.04 -7.73 4.89
C SER A 126 -3.30 -6.28 4.49
N ILE A 127 -3.51 -6.04 3.20
CA ILE A 127 -3.86 -4.73 2.65
C ILE A 127 -5.12 -4.84 1.80
N ALA A 128 -6.12 -4.02 2.14
CA ALA A 128 -7.33 -3.87 1.34
C ALA A 128 -7.16 -2.68 0.39
N SER A 129 -7.42 -2.88 -0.90
CA SER A 129 -7.42 -1.77 -1.83
C SER A 129 -8.66 -0.89 -1.64
N LYS A 130 -8.44 0.42 -1.66
CA LYS A 130 -9.46 1.46 -1.60
C LYS A 130 -10.11 1.73 -2.96
N GLY A 131 -9.65 1.06 -4.02
CA GLY A 131 -10.15 1.24 -5.38
C GLY A 131 -9.93 2.67 -5.85
N THR A 132 -10.88 3.22 -6.61
CA THR A 132 -10.83 4.62 -7.07
C THR A 132 -10.88 5.63 -5.92
N ALA A 133 -11.43 5.27 -4.75
CA ALA A 133 -11.43 6.14 -3.57
C ALA A 133 -10.03 6.26 -2.90
N GLY A 134 -9.09 5.38 -3.22
CA GLY A 134 -7.69 5.48 -2.81
C GLY A 134 -6.81 6.29 -3.77
N MET A 135 -7.37 6.73 -4.90
CA MET A 135 -6.66 7.56 -5.87
C MET A 135 -6.79 9.02 -5.47
N GLY A 136 -5.68 9.75 -5.49
CA GLY A 136 -5.69 11.18 -5.25
C GLY A 136 -4.34 11.82 -5.44
N LYS A 137 -4.18 13.03 -4.88
CA LYS A 137 -3.05 13.91 -5.19
C LYS A 137 -2.28 14.38 -3.97
N GLU A 138 -2.78 14.15 -2.76
CA GLU A 138 -2.11 14.50 -1.52
C GLU A 138 -2.30 13.38 -0.51
N PHE A 139 -1.21 12.93 0.10
CA PHE A 139 -1.19 11.85 1.08
C PHE A 139 -0.19 12.15 2.19
N PHE A 140 -0.41 11.53 3.35
CA PHE A 140 0.50 11.56 4.49
C PHE A 140 0.85 10.13 4.89
N SER A 141 2.13 9.80 4.94
CA SER A 141 2.58 8.46 5.26
C SER A 141 2.26 8.07 6.72
N ALA A 142 2.05 6.79 6.95
CA ALA A 142 1.84 6.21 8.27
C ALA A 142 2.60 4.88 8.36
N HIS A 143 3.24 4.67 9.51
CA HIS A 143 4.08 3.50 9.81
C HIS A 143 3.95 3.14 11.29
N PHE A 144 4.49 2.00 11.71
CA PHE A 144 4.65 1.73 13.14
C PHE A 144 5.67 2.70 13.75
N TYR A 145 5.38 3.15 14.97
CA TYR A 145 6.32 3.91 15.82
C TYR A 145 7.25 2.93 16.57
N GLN A 146 8.57 3.04 16.42
CA GLN A 146 9.63 2.14 16.91
C GLN A 146 10.61 2.79 17.94
N THR A 147 10.24 2.86 19.22
CA THR A 147 10.90 3.75 20.21
C THR A 147 12.29 3.35 20.75
N SER A 148 12.73 2.10 20.62
CA SER A 148 13.88 1.60 21.41
C SER A 148 14.81 0.62 20.69
N SER A 149 14.61 0.36 19.41
CA SER A 149 15.57 -0.35 18.56
C SER A 149 16.05 0.64 17.50
N GLY A 150 17.32 1.06 17.57
CA GLY A 150 17.89 1.80 16.45
C GLY A 150 17.72 0.96 15.18
N TYR A 151 17.10 1.51 14.14
CA TYR A 151 16.92 0.84 12.84
C TYR A 151 18.25 0.29 12.28
N THR A 152 19.37 0.89 12.69
CA THR A 152 20.76 0.51 12.40
C THR A 152 21.21 -0.82 13.02
N ASN A 153 20.63 -1.26 14.14
CA ASN A 153 21.01 -2.50 14.79
C ASN A 153 20.23 -3.65 14.15
N GLN A 154 20.87 -4.27 13.15
CA GLN A 154 20.51 -5.51 12.46
C GLN A 154 19.76 -5.39 11.13
N ASN A 155 19.42 -4.17 10.65
CA ASN A 155 18.61 -3.98 9.43
C ASN A 155 17.35 -4.86 9.40
N THR A 156 16.79 -5.17 10.57
CA THR A 156 15.66 -6.10 10.74
C THR A 156 14.32 -5.41 10.61
N TYR A 157 14.30 -4.08 10.68
CA TYR A 157 13.09 -3.26 10.60
C TYR A 157 12.99 -2.58 9.25
N SER A 158 11.80 -2.53 8.66
CA SER A 158 11.61 -1.87 7.36
C SER A 158 10.27 -1.17 7.31
N SER A 159 10.32 0.16 7.15
CA SER A 159 9.15 0.98 6.81
C SER A 159 9.30 1.53 5.41
N PHE A 160 8.18 1.80 4.76
CA PHE A 160 8.16 2.12 3.34
C PHE A 160 7.00 3.00 2.92
N ILE A 161 7.21 3.71 1.82
CA ILE A 161 6.16 4.36 1.02
C ILE A 161 6.30 3.82 -0.40
N SER A 162 5.22 3.33 -0.98
CA SER A 162 5.19 2.80 -2.34
C SER A 162 4.11 3.52 -3.13
N ILE A 163 4.53 4.20 -4.20
CA ILE A 163 3.72 5.13 -4.98
C ILE A 163 3.54 4.54 -6.37
N MET A 164 2.32 4.45 -6.88
CA MET A 164 2.05 4.02 -8.25
C MET A 164 1.31 5.11 -9.02
N GLY A 165 1.76 5.38 -10.25
CA GLY A 165 1.07 6.29 -11.17
C GLY A 165 -0.19 5.65 -11.74
N THR A 166 -1.32 6.37 -11.75
CA THR A 166 -2.55 5.93 -12.46
C THR A 166 -2.65 6.54 -13.86
N GLU A 167 -1.79 7.49 -14.18
CA GLU A 167 -1.74 8.24 -15.42
C GLU A 167 -0.29 8.40 -15.91
N ASN A 168 -0.11 8.68 -17.20
CA ASN A 168 1.22 8.91 -17.74
C ASN A 168 1.76 10.29 -17.39
N SER A 169 3.08 10.37 -17.21
CA SER A 169 3.80 11.62 -16.93
C SER A 169 3.21 12.37 -15.72
N THR A 170 3.01 11.65 -14.62
CA THR A 170 2.60 12.19 -13.31
C THR A 170 3.85 12.67 -12.57
N THR A 171 3.85 13.93 -12.15
CA THR A 171 4.93 14.49 -11.32
C THR A 171 4.56 14.35 -9.86
N VAL A 172 5.45 13.76 -9.06
CA VAL A 172 5.26 13.53 -7.62
C VAL A 172 6.37 14.22 -6.83
N THR A 173 6.00 14.94 -5.78
CA THR A 173 6.90 15.59 -4.81
C THR A 173 6.77 14.87 -3.47
N ILE A 174 7.91 14.59 -2.84
CA ILE A 174 8.00 13.87 -1.57
C ILE A 174 8.71 14.78 -0.56
N GLU A 175 8.01 15.14 0.51
CA GLU A 175 8.49 16.06 1.54
C GLU A 175 8.41 15.35 2.92
N ALA A 176 9.54 14.82 3.39
CA ALA A 176 9.68 14.33 4.77
C ALA A 176 9.90 15.51 5.74
N ASN A 177 9.77 15.29 7.05
CA ASN A 177 10.14 16.33 8.02
C ASN A 177 11.64 16.66 7.93
N SER A 178 12.00 17.90 8.27
CA SER A 178 13.35 18.41 8.08
C SER A 178 14.40 17.58 8.82
N GLY A 179 15.47 17.19 8.13
CA GLY A 179 16.61 16.48 8.71
C GLY A 179 16.59 14.96 8.53
N VAL A 180 15.58 14.40 7.86
CA VAL A 180 15.48 12.97 7.59
C VAL A 180 15.23 12.68 6.12
N ASN A 181 15.91 11.67 5.58
CA ASN A 181 15.77 11.21 4.20
C ASN A 181 15.33 9.75 4.15
N TRP A 182 14.53 9.42 3.14
CA TRP A 182 14.24 8.05 2.73
C TRP A 182 15.33 7.53 1.79
N ASP A 183 15.60 6.23 1.85
CA ASP A 183 16.29 5.53 0.78
C ASP A 183 15.43 5.55 -0.49
N GLY A 184 16.07 5.93 -1.59
CA GLY A 184 15.36 6.20 -2.83
C GLY A 184 14.65 7.54 -2.86
N GLN A 185 14.83 8.46 -1.91
CA GLN A 185 14.27 9.81 -2.03
C GLN A 185 14.96 10.61 -3.14
N PRO A 186 14.22 11.21 -4.10
CA PRO A 186 14.80 12.13 -5.06
C PRO A 186 15.14 13.45 -4.39
N SER A 187 15.99 14.26 -5.02
CA SER A 187 16.37 15.57 -4.47
C SER A 187 15.20 16.55 -4.37
N ASN A 188 14.07 16.34 -5.09
CA ASN A 188 12.82 17.11 -4.97
C ASN A 188 11.59 16.38 -5.57
N THR A 189 11.67 15.86 -6.80
CA THR A 189 10.51 15.35 -7.56
C THR A 189 10.85 14.11 -8.40
N ILE A 190 9.87 13.25 -8.65
CA ILE A 190 9.93 12.14 -9.61
C ILE A 190 8.85 12.26 -10.69
N THR A 191 9.02 11.54 -11.81
CA THR A 191 7.98 11.36 -12.82
C THR A 191 7.60 9.88 -12.91
N LEU A 192 6.31 9.57 -12.86
CA LEU A 192 5.75 8.23 -13.00
C LEU A 192 4.86 8.12 -14.24
N ASN A 193 4.89 6.96 -14.88
CA ASN A 193 3.93 6.57 -15.90
C ASN A 193 2.84 5.66 -15.30
N LYS A 194 1.72 5.49 -16.01
CA LYS A 194 0.63 4.62 -15.56
C LYS A 194 1.16 3.21 -15.31
N GLY A 195 0.86 2.66 -14.13
CA GLY A 195 1.25 1.32 -13.71
C GLY A 195 2.69 1.19 -13.19
N TYR A 196 3.53 2.21 -13.33
CA TYR A 196 4.88 2.21 -12.78
C TYR A 196 4.88 2.67 -11.33
N SER A 197 5.75 2.05 -10.53
CA SER A 197 5.89 2.32 -9.10
C SER A 197 7.19 3.07 -8.77
N TYR A 198 7.20 3.74 -7.62
CA TYR A 198 8.38 4.28 -6.96
C TYR A 198 8.34 3.88 -5.50
N VAL A 199 9.45 3.33 -5.01
CA VAL A 199 9.53 2.80 -3.65
C VAL A 199 10.51 3.62 -2.83
N LEU A 200 10.06 4.06 -1.66
CA LEU A 200 10.88 4.66 -0.63
C LEU A 200 11.02 3.64 0.49
N GLY A 201 12.26 3.36 0.89
CA GLY A 201 12.58 2.54 2.05
C GLY A 201 13.14 3.41 3.17
N ILE A 202 12.95 3.03 4.42
CA ILE A 202 13.68 3.71 5.50
C ILE A 202 15.18 3.52 5.27
N ASP A 203 15.96 4.60 5.41
CA ASP A 203 17.42 4.54 5.45
C ASP A 203 17.83 3.88 6.78
N HIS A 204 18.71 2.88 6.74
CA HIS A 204 19.18 2.20 7.96
C HIS A 204 20.43 2.81 8.57
N ALA A 205 20.99 3.89 7.99
CA ALA A 205 22.25 4.49 8.44
C ALA A 205 22.10 5.49 9.59
N ASN A 206 20.90 5.98 9.89
CA ASN A 206 20.63 6.92 10.99
C ASN A 206 19.70 6.28 12.05
N SER A 207 19.70 6.78 13.27
CA SER A 207 19.16 6.07 14.45
C SER A 207 17.98 6.78 15.12
N SER A 208 17.46 7.86 14.54
CA SER A 208 16.50 8.78 15.20
C SER A 208 15.24 9.08 14.38
N TYR A 209 14.59 8.06 13.81
CA TYR A 209 13.60 8.27 12.73
C TYR A 209 12.14 8.44 13.14
N ASP A 210 11.82 8.11 14.39
CA ASP A 210 10.48 7.65 14.75
C ASP A 210 9.36 8.70 14.62
N GLU A 211 9.67 9.97 14.92
CA GLU A 211 8.72 11.08 14.77
C GLU A 211 8.86 11.80 13.43
N ASP A 212 10.02 11.67 12.78
CA ASP A 212 10.40 12.56 11.69
C ASP A 212 9.96 12.05 10.30
N ILE A 213 9.73 10.73 10.12
CA ILE A 213 9.26 10.20 8.83
C ILE A 213 7.76 9.93 8.75
N ILE A 214 7.10 9.76 9.90
CA ILE A 214 5.64 9.62 9.97
C ILE A 214 5.03 10.95 9.55
N GLY A 215 4.06 10.91 8.63
CA GLY A 215 3.49 12.11 8.05
C GLY A 215 4.32 12.71 6.92
N THR A 216 5.24 11.94 6.31
CA THR A 216 5.86 12.35 5.03
C THR A 216 4.77 12.73 4.05
N LYS A 217 4.83 13.95 3.54
CA LYS A 217 3.86 14.49 2.61
C LYS A 217 4.20 14.06 1.19
N ILE A 218 3.23 13.47 0.50
CA ILE A 218 3.33 13.11 -0.91
C ILE A 218 2.31 13.94 -1.68
N THR A 219 2.77 14.73 -2.66
CA THR A 219 1.89 15.51 -3.54
C THR A 219 2.11 15.16 -5.00
N ALA A 220 1.07 15.23 -5.82
CA ALA A 220 1.14 14.94 -7.25
C ALA A 220 0.27 15.88 -8.10
N ASP A 221 0.65 16.07 -9.37
CA ASP A 221 -0.16 16.85 -10.33
C ASP A 221 -1.39 16.05 -10.85
N LYS A 222 -1.28 14.72 -10.85
CA LYS A 222 -2.30 13.75 -11.28
C LYS A 222 -2.53 12.69 -10.21
N ASN A 223 -3.54 11.85 -10.41
CA ASN A 223 -3.86 10.82 -9.43
C ASN A 223 -2.71 9.79 -9.31
N ILE A 224 -2.44 9.42 -8.07
CA ILE A 224 -1.54 8.34 -7.67
C ILE A 224 -2.25 7.47 -6.63
N VAL A 225 -1.72 6.26 -6.42
CA VAL A 225 -2.09 5.40 -5.30
C VAL A 225 -0.86 5.16 -4.44
N VAL A 226 -1.02 5.25 -3.12
CA VAL A 226 0.08 5.13 -2.17
C VAL A 226 -0.21 4.01 -1.19
N ASN A 227 0.72 3.06 -1.05
CA ASN A 227 0.77 2.13 0.06
C ASN A 227 1.86 2.60 1.04
N SER A 228 1.58 2.55 2.33
CA SER A 228 2.52 2.99 3.36
C SER A 228 2.43 2.09 4.58
N GLY A 229 3.57 1.79 5.19
CA GLY A 229 3.62 1.10 6.47
C GLY A 229 4.95 0.47 6.77
N THR A 230 4.92 -0.66 7.47
CA THR A 230 6.06 -1.38 8.03
C THR A 230 5.95 -2.85 7.65
N TRP A 231 6.97 -3.40 6.98
CA TRP A 231 7.07 -4.83 6.66
C TRP A 231 7.52 -5.64 7.87
N SER A 232 8.51 -5.13 8.59
CA SER A 232 9.02 -5.78 9.78
C SER A 232 9.18 -4.71 10.87
N GLY A 233 8.33 -4.79 11.90
CA GLY A 233 8.47 -3.95 13.09
C GLY A 233 7.47 -4.23 14.19
N GLY A 234 7.65 -3.62 15.36
CA GLY A 234 6.86 -3.92 16.55
C GLY A 234 6.13 -2.71 17.12
N ILE A 235 4.81 -2.79 17.31
CA ILE A 235 4.01 -1.73 17.97
C ILE A 235 4.30 -1.67 19.49
N ARG A 236 4.78 -2.78 20.06
CA ARG A 236 5.24 -2.86 21.45
C ARG A 236 6.61 -3.51 21.46
N GLN A 237 7.63 -2.74 21.79
CA GLN A 237 8.96 -3.30 22.02
C GLN A 237 8.97 -3.91 23.42
N ALA A 238 8.67 -5.21 23.51
CA ALA A 238 8.88 -5.95 24.74
C ALA A 238 10.37 -5.93 25.08
N SER A 239 10.71 -5.81 26.37
CA SER A 239 12.09 -5.74 26.88
C SER A 239 12.96 -6.96 26.51
N SER A 240 12.35 -8.01 25.93
CA SER A 240 13.00 -9.20 25.42
C SER A 240 12.28 -9.73 24.18
N GLY A 241 13.04 -10.14 23.15
CA GLY A 241 12.54 -11.00 22.06
C GLY A 241 12.31 -10.35 20.69
N ASN A 242 12.65 -9.06 20.49
CA ASN A 242 12.54 -8.34 19.21
C ASN A 242 11.27 -8.70 18.41
N PRO A 243 10.06 -8.53 18.98
CA PRO A 243 8.84 -8.86 18.27
C PRO A 243 8.70 -7.96 17.04
N ARG A 244 8.45 -8.59 15.89
CA ARG A 244 8.22 -7.92 14.61
C ARG A 244 6.96 -8.51 14.00
N ASP A 245 6.26 -7.73 13.20
CA ASP A 245 5.18 -8.14 12.31
C ASP A 245 5.00 -7.07 11.21
N MET A 246 4.08 -7.33 10.28
CA MET A 246 3.69 -6.44 9.20
C MET A 246 2.52 -5.55 9.61
N GLY A 247 2.57 -4.27 9.24
CA GLY A 247 1.40 -3.39 9.28
C GLY A 247 1.52 -2.24 8.32
N TYR A 248 0.56 -2.18 7.40
CA TYR A 248 0.52 -1.19 6.33
C TYR A 248 -0.91 -0.99 5.87
N ASP A 249 -1.14 0.12 5.18
CA ASP A 249 -2.42 0.40 4.54
C ASP A 249 -2.20 1.04 3.17
N GLN A 250 -3.19 0.93 2.29
CA GLN A 250 -3.30 1.80 1.14
C GLN A 250 -3.82 3.13 1.67
N LEU A 251 -3.23 4.27 1.37
CA LEU A 251 -3.68 5.53 1.95
C LEU A 251 -4.97 6.06 1.27
N VAL A 252 -5.77 6.83 2.02
CA VAL A 252 -6.84 7.67 1.44
C VAL A 252 -6.23 9.05 1.20
N PRO A 253 -6.53 9.73 0.09
CA PRO A 253 -6.09 11.11 -0.11
C PRO A 253 -6.65 12.07 0.95
N ALA A 254 -5.87 13.10 1.27
CA ALA A 254 -6.22 14.16 2.23
C ALA A 254 -7.29 15.14 1.72
#